data_AF-A0A963R6Z8-F1
#
_entry.id   AF-A0A963R6Z8-F1
#
_cell.length_a   1.000
_cell.length_b   1.000
_cell.length_c   1.000
_cell.angle_alpha   90.00
_cell.angle_beta   90.00
_cell.angle_gamma   90.00
#
_symmetry.space_group_name_H-M   'P 1'
#
loop_
_entity.id
_entity.type
_entity.pdbx_description
1 polymer ?
#
loop_
_entity_poly.entity_id
_entity_poly.type
_entity_poly.pdbx_seq_one_letter_code
_entity_poly.pdbx_strand_id
1 'polypeptide(L)'
;FVNLGGMKLDPGFDIGFKSMAGPSAVGGATQYNSQWHVHWYAYPLIYWMEIVADFLCLESGSIDILYITEIDPLWQDSELTAIINPEAVLFANPLALAACAADCVLATAKLPSDALFWCAGCQGTMYPLNGNVSATIGHVQASRLALARFAYKLHRELVAWGTMGGKGLCGKYLMPVMRKQQYRFQATNPNPQTKGRYACAPIGASTTFMSAGQVYPAIGEDMGYLVWRKRNCCAL
;
A
#
# COMPACT_ATOMS: atom_id res chain seq x y z
N PHE A 1 -4.41 7.01 -14.77
CA PHE A 1 -4.56 5.60 -14.37
C PHE A 1 -3.49 4.74 -15.04
N VAL A 2 -2.76 3.94 -14.26
CA VAL A 2 -1.48 3.34 -14.70
C VAL A 2 -1.63 1.89 -15.20
N ASN A 3 -2.64 1.17 -14.71
CA ASN A 3 -2.85 -0.25 -15.00
C ASN A 3 -4.00 -0.53 -15.98
N LEU A 4 -4.56 0.50 -16.64
CA LEU A 4 -5.68 0.37 -17.59
C LEU A 4 -5.21 0.32 -19.07
N GLY A 5 -3.98 -0.12 -19.33
CA GLY A 5 -3.51 -0.37 -20.70
C GLY A 5 -3.50 0.86 -21.60
N GLY A 6 -3.28 2.06 -21.06
CA GLY A 6 -3.23 3.31 -21.82
C GLY A 6 -4.56 4.08 -21.90
N MET A 7 -5.64 3.57 -21.31
CA MET A 7 -6.88 4.34 -21.17
C MET A 7 -6.69 5.50 -20.17
N LYS A 8 -6.90 6.73 -20.65
CA LYS A 8 -6.97 7.92 -19.81
C LYS A 8 -8.43 8.15 -19.45
N LEU A 9 -8.79 7.86 -18.21
CA LEU A 9 -10.03 8.35 -17.62
C LEU A 9 -9.72 9.76 -17.10
N ASP A 10 -10.27 10.76 -17.77
CA ASP A 10 -10.31 12.13 -17.28
C ASP A 10 -11.72 12.38 -16.73
N PRO A 11 -11.92 12.41 -15.41
CA PRO A 11 -13.23 12.63 -14.83
C PRO A 11 -13.71 14.10 -14.96
N GLY A 12 -12.93 14.99 -15.59
CA GLY A 12 -13.30 16.39 -15.82
C GLY A 12 -13.17 17.28 -14.59
N PHE A 13 -12.48 16.79 -13.56
CA PHE A 13 -12.16 17.53 -12.34
C PHE A 13 -10.66 17.80 -12.30
N ASP A 14 -10.27 19.05 -12.05
CA ASP A 14 -8.87 19.47 -11.91
C ASP A 14 -8.35 19.14 -10.50
N ILE A 15 -8.32 17.84 -10.19
CA ILE A 15 -7.96 17.26 -8.88
C ILE A 15 -6.90 16.17 -9.07
N GLY A 16 -5.96 16.07 -8.12
CA GLY A 16 -4.93 15.03 -8.14
C GLY A 16 -3.57 15.45 -8.72
N PHE A 17 -3.19 16.73 -8.58
CA PHE A 17 -1.88 17.21 -8.99
C PHE A 17 -0.77 16.42 -8.28
N LYS A 18 0.09 15.75 -9.06
CA LYS A 18 1.29 15.10 -8.55
C LYS A 18 2.28 16.18 -8.10
N SER A 19 2.32 16.49 -6.81
CA SER A 19 3.35 17.35 -6.26
C SER A 19 4.50 16.50 -5.72
N MET A 20 5.66 16.59 -6.36
CA MET A 20 6.93 16.22 -5.72
C MET A 20 7.71 17.51 -5.49
N ALA A 21 7.91 17.87 -4.22
CA ALA A 21 8.72 19.01 -3.83
C ALA A 21 10.09 18.52 -3.39
N GLY A 22 11.13 19.00 -4.08
CA GLY A 22 12.51 18.75 -3.69
C GLY A 22 12.95 19.61 -2.51
N PRO A 23 14.14 19.33 -1.93
CA PRO A 23 14.72 20.16 -0.90
C PRO A 23 14.89 21.59 -1.40
N SER A 24 14.47 22.56 -0.59
CA SER A 24 14.55 23.98 -0.90
C SER A 24 15.51 24.66 0.07
N ALA A 25 16.40 25.49 -0.47
CA ALA A 25 17.28 26.34 0.33
C ALA A 25 16.52 27.43 1.11
N VAL A 26 15.26 27.69 0.74
CA VAL A 26 14.38 28.66 1.40
C VAL A 26 13.43 27.90 2.33
N GLY A 27 13.59 28.08 3.64
CA GLY A 27 12.67 27.56 4.66
C GLY A 27 13.10 26.28 5.40
N GLY A 28 14.35 25.81 5.24
CA GLY A 28 14.85 24.65 6.01
C GLY A 28 14.28 23.30 5.59
N ALA A 29 13.57 23.22 4.44
CA ALA A 29 13.06 21.99 3.87
C ALA A 29 14.21 21.19 3.24
N THR A 30 14.86 20.34 4.04
CA THR A 30 15.99 19.50 3.61
C THR A 30 15.55 18.15 3.02
N GLN A 31 14.25 17.84 3.04
CA GLN A 31 13.70 16.53 2.66
C GLN A 31 12.80 16.64 1.42
N TYR A 32 12.78 15.57 0.63
CA TYR A 32 11.86 15.42 -0.50
C TYR A 32 10.47 15.05 0.01
N ASN A 33 9.48 15.88 -0.31
CA ASN A 33 8.07 15.61 -0.04
C ASN A 33 7.40 15.15 -1.34
N SER A 34 6.55 14.13 -1.27
CA SER A 34 5.76 13.71 -2.43
C SER A 34 4.32 13.38 -2.07
N GLN A 35 3.39 13.72 -2.95
CA GLN A 35 1.99 13.35 -2.85
C GLN A 35 1.65 12.30 -3.90
N TRP A 36 1.07 11.19 -3.45
CA TRP A 36 0.72 10.06 -4.29
C TRP A 36 -0.79 9.79 -4.25
N HIS A 37 -1.36 9.47 -5.39
CA HIS A 37 -2.74 8.99 -5.49
C HIS A 37 -2.75 7.50 -5.80
N VAL A 38 -3.70 6.79 -5.18
CA VAL A 38 -3.89 5.36 -5.31
C VAL A 38 -5.23 5.10 -6.01
N HIS A 39 -5.14 4.30 -7.08
CA HIS A 39 -6.30 3.74 -7.75
C HIS A 39 -6.40 2.27 -7.35
N TRP A 40 -7.46 1.92 -6.61
CA TRP A 40 -7.65 0.57 -6.09
C TRP A 40 -8.68 -0.19 -6.92
N TYR A 41 -8.27 -1.36 -7.40
CA TYR A 41 -9.10 -2.20 -8.27
C TYR A 41 -9.38 -3.55 -7.60
N ALA A 42 -10.61 -4.02 -7.71
CA ALA A 42 -10.93 -5.43 -7.50
C ALA A 42 -10.41 -6.20 -8.72
N TYR A 43 -9.50 -7.14 -8.51
CA TYR A 43 -8.94 -7.95 -9.58
C TYR A 43 -8.82 -9.42 -9.15
N PRO A 44 -9.90 -10.21 -9.24
CA PRO A 44 -9.92 -11.61 -8.81
C PRO A 44 -9.23 -12.53 -9.85
N LEU A 45 -7.94 -12.28 -10.10
CA LEU A 45 -7.16 -12.95 -11.15
C LEU A 45 -7.18 -14.49 -11.03
N ILE A 46 -7.04 -15.02 -9.81
CA ILE A 46 -7.00 -16.47 -9.57
C ILE A 46 -8.33 -17.13 -9.97
N TYR A 47 -9.45 -16.44 -9.73
CA TYR A 47 -10.77 -16.91 -10.14
C TYR A 47 -10.89 -16.93 -11.68
N TRP A 48 -10.49 -15.84 -12.35
CA TRP A 48 -10.57 -15.73 -13.81
C TRP A 48 -9.63 -16.68 -14.56
N MET A 49 -8.45 -16.97 -14.02
CA MET A 49 -7.52 -17.90 -14.63
C MET A 49 -7.81 -19.37 -14.30
N GLU A 50 -8.79 -19.66 -13.43
CA GLU A 50 -9.17 -21.01 -12.99
C GLU A 50 -7.98 -21.89 -12.53
N ILE A 51 -6.92 -21.28 -12.00
CA ILE A 51 -5.67 -21.99 -11.68
C ILE A 51 -5.83 -22.96 -10.50
N VAL A 52 -6.79 -22.72 -9.60
CA VAL A 52 -7.00 -23.52 -8.39
C VAL A 52 -8.38 -24.17 -8.47
N ALA A 53 -8.43 -25.50 -8.38
CA ALA A 53 -9.66 -26.29 -8.45
C ALA A 53 -10.58 -26.13 -7.21
N ASP A 54 -10.16 -25.36 -6.20
CA ASP A 54 -10.84 -25.27 -4.91
C ASP A 54 -11.75 -24.04 -4.85
N PHE A 55 -12.95 -24.19 -5.43
CA PHE A 55 -13.97 -23.14 -5.54
C PHE A 55 -14.40 -22.55 -4.19
N LEU A 56 -14.24 -23.30 -3.09
CA LEU A 56 -14.65 -22.88 -1.74
C LEU A 56 -13.79 -21.75 -1.17
N CYS A 57 -12.55 -21.61 -1.65
CA CYS A 57 -11.59 -20.66 -1.11
C CYS A 57 -11.36 -19.44 -2.02
N LEU A 58 -11.88 -19.48 -3.24
CA LEU A 58 -11.79 -18.38 -4.19
C LEU A 58 -12.75 -17.25 -3.83
N GLU A 59 -12.37 -16.04 -4.21
CA GLU A 59 -13.23 -14.87 -4.15
C GLU A 59 -13.73 -14.64 -5.57
N SER A 60 -14.97 -15.03 -5.82
CA SER A 60 -15.63 -14.77 -7.09
C SER A 60 -15.92 -13.28 -7.21
N GLY A 61 -15.82 -12.75 -8.43
CA GLY A 61 -16.10 -11.35 -8.70
C GLY A 61 -15.71 -10.92 -10.11
N SER A 62 -16.20 -9.75 -10.49
CA SER A 62 -15.75 -9.04 -11.68
C SER A 62 -14.59 -8.11 -11.35
N ILE A 63 -13.91 -7.65 -12.39
CA ILE A 63 -12.95 -6.55 -12.28
C ILE A 63 -13.75 -5.26 -12.07
N ASP A 64 -13.40 -4.48 -11.06
CA ASP A 64 -14.08 -3.22 -10.75
C ASP A 64 -13.12 -2.19 -10.16
N ILE A 65 -13.45 -0.90 -10.30
CA ILE A 65 -12.73 0.21 -9.67
C ILE A 65 -13.37 0.44 -8.31
N LEU A 66 -12.70 -0.03 -7.26
CA LEU A 66 -13.22 0.06 -5.89
C LEU A 66 -13.00 1.44 -5.27
N TYR A 67 -11.89 2.10 -5.61
CA TYR A 67 -11.55 3.37 -4.99
C TYR A 67 -10.64 4.22 -5.88
N ILE A 68 -10.89 5.53 -5.86
CA ILE A 68 -10.09 6.57 -6.51
C ILE A 68 -9.79 7.62 -5.44
N THR A 69 -8.53 7.79 -5.06
CA THR A 69 -8.17 8.69 -3.94
C THR A 69 -8.19 10.18 -4.29
N GLU A 70 -8.28 10.52 -5.57
CA GLU A 70 -8.31 11.89 -6.08
C GLU A 70 -9.57 12.63 -5.61
N ILE A 71 -10.70 11.91 -5.53
CA ILE A 71 -12.00 12.44 -5.11
C ILE A 71 -12.21 12.40 -3.59
N ASP A 72 -11.26 11.83 -2.85
CA ASP A 72 -11.39 11.60 -1.42
C ASP A 72 -10.70 12.71 -0.62
N PRO A 73 -11.46 13.56 0.09
CA PRO A 73 -10.91 14.69 0.82
C PRO A 73 -10.00 14.26 1.98
N LEU A 74 -10.25 13.10 2.60
CA LEU A 74 -9.41 12.56 3.68
C LEU A 74 -8.04 12.13 3.15
N TRP A 75 -7.89 11.87 1.85
CA TRP A 75 -6.61 11.53 1.23
C TRP A 75 -5.80 12.75 0.79
N GLN A 76 -6.48 13.86 0.51
CA GLN A 76 -5.82 15.11 0.10
C GLN A 76 -5.28 15.88 1.31
N ASP A 77 -5.99 15.84 2.44
CA ASP A 77 -5.67 16.64 3.61
C ASP A 77 -5.25 15.77 4.80
N SER A 78 -4.06 16.05 5.34
CA SER A 78 -3.50 15.34 6.50
C SER A 78 -4.21 15.67 7.81
N GLU A 79 -4.76 16.88 7.94
CA GLU A 79 -5.53 17.30 9.11
C GLU A 79 -6.89 16.60 9.11
N LEU A 80 -7.53 16.51 7.95
CA LEU A 80 -8.80 15.80 7.84
C LEU A 80 -8.61 14.30 8.05
N THR A 81 -7.48 13.72 7.60
CA THR A 81 -7.15 12.31 7.89
C THR A 81 -7.21 12.05 9.40
N ALA A 82 -6.80 12.97 10.27
CA ALA A 82 -6.76 12.79 11.73
C ALA A 82 -8.11 12.38 12.34
N ILE A 83 -9.23 12.62 11.65
CA ILE A 83 -10.57 12.12 12.03
C ILE A 83 -10.61 10.59 12.05
N ILE A 84 -9.97 9.92 11.09
CA ILE A 84 -9.98 8.44 10.97
C ILE A 84 -8.81 7.77 11.72
N ASN A 85 -7.78 8.53 12.10
CA ASN A 85 -6.60 8.02 12.81
C ASN A 85 -6.14 8.96 13.96
N PRO A 86 -7.00 9.24 14.96
CA PRO A 86 -6.64 10.12 16.08
C PRO A 86 -5.44 9.62 16.88
N GLU A 87 -5.18 8.31 16.87
CA GLU A 87 -4.02 7.70 17.52
C GLU A 87 -2.67 8.08 16.90
N ALA A 88 -2.65 8.69 15.71
CA ALA A 88 -1.41 9.09 15.03
C ALA A 88 -0.52 9.99 15.90
N VAL A 89 -1.13 10.84 16.75
CA VAL A 89 -0.42 11.73 17.67
C VAL A 89 0.43 10.93 18.68
N LEU A 90 -0.04 9.76 19.12
CA LEU A 90 0.70 8.91 20.06
C LEU A 90 1.99 8.34 19.45
N PHE A 91 1.99 8.15 18.13
CA PHE A 91 3.10 7.55 17.38
C PHE A 91 3.98 8.59 16.68
N ALA A 92 3.74 9.88 16.89
CA ALA A 92 4.56 10.97 16.36
C ALA A 92 5.87 11.19 17.16
N ASN A 93 6.22 10.27 18.05
CA ASN A 93 7.40 10.37 18.91
C ASN A 93 8.62 9.66 18.28
N PRO A 94 9.86 10.09 18.61
CA PRO A 94 11.07 9.52 18.00
C PRO A 94 11.30 8.04 18.34
N LEU A 95 10.79 7.55 19.46
CA LEU A 95 10.88 6.14 19.83
C LEU A 95 9.99 5.26 18.94
N ALA A 96 8.78 5.74 18.61
CA ALA A 96 7.85 5.08 17.72
C ALA A 96 8.38 5.05 16.28
N LEU A 97 9.05 6.12 15.85
CA LEU A 97 9.76 6.19 14.58
C LEU A 97 10.93 5.19 14.55
N ALA A 98 11.74 5.15 15.60
CA ALA A 98 12.84 4.20 15.73
C ALA A 98 12.36 2.74 15.71
N ALA A 99 11.19 2.44 16.28
CA ALA A 99 10.60 1.11 16.25
C ALA A 99 10.31 0.61 14.81
N CYS A 100 10.10 1.52 13.85
CA CYS A 100 9.91 1.14 12.45
C CYS A 100 11.18 0.59 11.80
N ALA A 101 12.37 0.92 12.32
CA ALA A 101 13.62 0.29 11.89
C ALA A 101 13.68 -1.19 12.27
N ALA A 102 13.13 -1.57 13.44
CA ALA A 102 13.02 -2.98 13.81
C ALA A 102 12.04 -3.72 12.90
N ASP A 103 10.90 -3.12 12.57
CA ASP A 103 9.94 -3.70 11.62
C ASP A 103 10.53 -3.84 10.21
N CYS A 104 11.37 -2.91 9.77
CA CYS A 104 12.12 -2.98 8.51
C CYS A 104 12.99 -4.24 8.44
N VAL A 105 13.75 -4.52 9.51
CA VAL A 105 14.61 -5.71 9.58
C VAL A 105 13.76 -6.99 9.56
N LEU A 106 12.69 -7.05 10.36
CA LEU A 106 11.80 -8.21 10.42
C LEU A 106 11.09 -8.49 9.08
N ALA A 107 10.53 -7.46 8.46
CA ALA A 107 9.84 -7.56 7.18
C ALA A 107 10.79 -7.97 6.05
N THR A 108 12.02 -7.47 6.05
CA THR A 108 13.06 -7.87 5.08
C THR A 108 13.52 -9.31 5.30
N ALA A 109 13.70 -9.71 6.56
CA ALA A 109 14.18 -11.05 6.91
C ALA A 109 13.13 -12.16 6.70
N LYS A 110 11.84 -11.90 6.98
CA LYS A 110 10.79 -12.92 6.80
C LYS A 110 9.39 -12.32 6.66
N LEU A 111 8.90 -11.68 7.72
CA LEU A 111 7.53 -11.21 7.86
C LEU A 111 7.51 -9.94 8.74
N PRO A 112 6.63 -8.97 8.42
CA PRO A 112 6.46 -7.79 9.24
C PRO A 112 5.82 -8.14 10.59
N SER A 113 6.05 -7.30 11.59
CA SER A 113 5.44 -7.42 12.91
C SER A 113 4.07 -6.75 12.92
N ASP A 114 3.01 -7.53 13.15
CA ASP A 114 1.65 -7.00 13.25
C ASP A 114 1.41 -6.15 14.51
N ALA A 115 2.27 -6.28 15.53
CA ALA A 115 2.21 -5.44 16.73
C ALA A 115 2.61 -3.98 16.44
N LEU A 116 3.52 -3.78 15.48
CA LEU A 116 4.00 -2.47 15.03
C LEU A 116 3.12 -1.95 13.90
N PHE A 117 1.80 -1.88 14.10
CA PHE A 117 0.82 -1.55 13.05
C PHE A 117 0.99 -0.13 12.49
N TRP A 118 1.54 0.81 13.27
CA TRP A 118 1.83 2.18 12.83
C TRP A 118 3.08 2.28 11.94
N CYS A 119 3.85 1.20 11.81
CA CYS A 119 5.06 1.14 11.01
C CYS A 119 4.83 0.39 9.69
N ALA A 120 5.32 0.97 8.61
CA ALA A 120 5.45 0.37 7.29
C ALA A 120 6.91 -0.06 7.05
N GLY A 121 7.57 -0.65 8.06
CA GLY A 121 8.99 -1.05 8.02
C GLY A 121 9.92 -0.04 7.33
N CYS A 122 10.66 -0.48 6.32
CA CYS A 122 11.65 0.34 5.62
C CYS A 122 11.03 1.48 4.80
N GLN A 123 9.71 1.47 4.59
CA GLN A 123 9.03 2.54 3.88
C GLN A 123 8.74 3.75 4.79
N GLY A 124 8.75 3.59 6.12
CA GLY A 124 8.47 4.68 7.08
C GLY A 124 7.22 4.42 7.92
N THR A 125 6.52 5.49 8.32
CA THR A 125 5.31 5.39 9.15
C THR A 125 4.04 5.24 8.31
N MET A 126 3.09 4.47 8.82
CA MET A 126 1.74 4.38 8.25
C MET A 126 0.96 5.69 8.39
N TYR A 127 1.30 6.54 9.36
CA TYR A 127 0.61 7.81 9.54
C TYR A 127 1.35 8.98 8.88
N PRO A 128 0.60 9.96 8.35
CA PRO A 128 -0.86 9.99 8.15
C PRO A 128 -1.36 8.97 7.12
N LEU A 129 -2.61 8.47 7.25
CA LEU A 129 -3.23 7.49 6.33
C LEU A 129 -3.65 8.10 4.99
N ASN A 130 -2.75 8.85 4.38
CA ASN A 130 -2.97 9.57 3.13
C ASN A 130 -1.77 9.46 2.19
N GLY A 131 -1.87 10.17 1.07
CA GLY A 131 -0.86 10.17 0.02
C GLY A 131 0.40 10.97 0.31
N ASN A 132 0.47 11.71 1.42
CA ASN A 132 1.55 12.64 1.72
C ASN A 132 2.76 11.93 2.35
N VAL A 133 3.87 11.84 1.61
CA VAL A 133 5.12 11.22 2.04
C VAL A 133 6.15 12.32 2.32
N SER A 134 6.39 12.58 3.60
CA SER A 134 7.29 13.64 4.08
C SER A 134 8.79 13.36 3.91
N ALA A 135 9.15 12.11 3.56
CA ALA A 135 10.53 11.68 3.41
C ALA A 135 10.61 10.67 2.25
N THR A 136 10.67 11.20 1.03
CA THR A 136 10.71 10.42 -0.20
C THR A 136 12.16 10.11 -0.55
N ILE A 137 12.54 8.83 -0.49
CA ILE A 137 13.89 8.38 -0.88
C ILE A 137 13.90 7.94 -2.36
N GLY A 138 12.79 7.39 -2.83
CA GLY A 138 12.60 7.03 -4.23
C GLY A 138 11.16 6.62 -4.50
N HIS A 139 10.76 6.64 -5.77
CA HIS A 139 9.38 6.35 -6.18
C HIS A 139 8.89 4.99 -5.68
N VAL A 140 9.72 3.95 -5.74
CA VAL A 140 9.37 2.60 -5.27
C VAL A 140 9.06 2.56 -3.78
N GLN A 141 9.79 3.33 -2.97
CA GLN A 141 9.57 3.38 -1.53
C GLN A 141 8.30 4.18 -1.23
N ALA A 142 8.11 5.34 -1.86
CA ALA A 142 6.97 6.21 -1.61
C ALA A 142 5.65 5.62 -2.11
N SER A 143 5.62 5.03 -3.30
CA SER A 143 4.42 4.40 -3.85
C SER A 143 4.00 3.15 -3.06
N ARG A 144 4.96 2.33 -2.60
CA ARG A 144 4.68 1.21 -1.68
C ARG A 144 4.18 1.69 -0.33
N LEU A 145 4.68 2.83 0.17
CA LEU A 145 4.17 3.44 1.39
C LEU A 145 2.71 3.87 1.21
N ALA A 146 2.42 4.63 0.15
CA ALA A 146 1.08 5.08 -0.18
C ALA A 146 0.11 3.89 -0.32
N LEU A 147 0.52 2.81 -0.99
CA LEU A 147 -0.26 1.59 -1.11
C LEU A 147 -0.54 0.92 0.24
N ALA A 148 0.46 0.86 1.12
CA ALA A 148 0.31 0.28 2.46
C ALA A 148 -0.62 1.11 3.34
N ARG A 149 -0.48 2.45 3.29
CA ARG A 149 -1.36 3.39 4.00
C ARG A 149 -2.78 3.31 3.51
N PHE A 150 -2.98 3.23 2.20
CA PHE A 150 -4.29 3.05 1.60
C PHE A 150 -4.95 1.73 2.02
N ALA A 151 -4.21 0.62 1.99
CA ALA A 151 -4.73 -0.65 2.47
C ALA A 151 -5.11 -0.59 3.97
N TYR A 152 -4.33 0.12 4.78
CA TYR A 152 -4.65 0.31 6.19
C TYR A 152 -5.87 1.23 6.40
N LYS A 153 -6.00 2.29 5.59
CA LYS A 153 -7.18 3.15 5.55
C LYS A 153 -8.45 2.35 5.28
N LEU A 154 -8.46 1.49 4.27
CA LEU A 154 -9.60 0.62 3.99
C LEU A 154 -9.98 -0.28 5.17
N HIS A 155 -9.00 -0.75 5.95
CA HIS A 155 -9.26 -1.50 7.17
C HIS A 155 -9.89 -0.64 8.26
N ARG A 156 -9.42 0.60 8.43
CA ARG A 156 -9.97 1.58 9.39
C ARG A 156 -11.40 1.99 9.06
N GLU A 157 -11.71 2.13 7.77
CA GLU A 157 -13.05 2.42 7.26
C GLU A 157 -13.96 1.18 7.21
N LEU A 158 -13.47 0.02 7.66
CA LEU A 158 -14.19 -1.26 7.66
C LEU A 158 -14.60 -1.77 6.26
N VAL A 159 -13.98 -1.23 5.20
CA VAL A 159 -14.16 -1.68 3.81
C VAL A 159 -13.33 -2.93 3.54
N ALA A 160 -12.10 -2.99 4.06
CA ALA A 160 -11.24 -4.17 3.96
C ALA A 160 -11.41 -5.10 5.17
N TRP A 161 -11.57 -6.40 4.87
CA TRP A 161 -11.83 -7.42 5.88
C TRP A 161 -10.58 -8.25 6.17
N GLY A 162 -10.51 -8.77 7.38
CA GLY A 162 -9.55 -9.79 7.80
C GLY A 162 -9.87 -11.14 7.20
N THR A 163 -8.87 -11.78 6.59
CA THR A 163 -8.98 -13.10 5.95
C THR A 163 -7.95 -14.11 6.46
N MET A 164 -7.07 -13.68 7.36
CA MET A 164 -5.99 -14.48 7.93
C MET A 164 -6.24 -14.83 9.40
N GLY A 165 -5.75 -15.98 9.84
CA GLY A 165 -5.74 -16.44 11.23
C GLY A 165 -6.89 -17.41 11.54
N GLY A 166 -7.02 -17.81 12.80
CA GLY A 166 -8.10 -18.73 13.24
C GLY A 166 -9.50 -18.17 13.00
N LYS A 167 -9.69 -16.86 13.25
CA LYS A 167 -10.96 -16.15 12.99
C LYS A 167 -11.31 -16.05 11.50
N GLY A 168 -10.32 -16.23 10.62
CA GLY A 168 -10.48 -16.14 9.17
C GLY A 168 -10.74 -17.47 8.47
N LEU A 169 -10.73 -18.61 9.19
CA LEU A 169 -10.79 -19.96 8.59
C LEU A 169 -12.10 -20.21 7.82
N CYS A 170 -13.25 -19.87 8.41
CA CYS A 170 -14.56 -20.14 7.81
C CYS A 170 -15.27 -18.88 7.28
N GLY A 171 -14.59 -17.72 7.28
CA GLY A 171 -15.24 -16.47 6.92
C GLY A 171 -14.33 -15.27 7.06
N LYS A 172 -14.73 -14.16 6.44
CA LYS A 172 -14.06 -12.87 6.62
C LYS A 172 -14.53 -12.25 7.95
N TYR A 173 -13.67 -11.50 8.63
CA TYR A 173 -14.02 -10.79 9.87
C TYR A 173 -13.60 -9.34 9.84
N LEU A 174 -14.23 -8.51 10.67
CA LEU A 174 -13.86 -7.09 10.79
C LEU A 174 -12.47 -6.97 11.41
N MET A 175 -11.58 -6.25 10.72
CA MET A 175 -10.20 -6.03 11.12
C MET A 175 -9.89 -4.53 11.00
N PRO A 176 -10.21 -3.71 12.03
CA PRO A 176 -9.92 -2.27 12.00
C PRO A 176 -8.41 -1.96 12.03
N VAL A 177 -7.63 -2.80 12.71
CA VAL A 177 -6.17 -2.75 12.71
C VAL A 177 -5.63 -3.77 11.72
N MET A 178 -5.09 -3.28 10.60
CA MET A 178 -4.55 -4.12 9.53
C MET A 178 -3.44 -5.03 10.04
N ARG A 179 -3.54 -6.32 9.73
CA ARG A 179 -2.42 -7.26 9.86
C ARG A 179 -1.58 -7.23 8.60
N LYS A 180 -0.36 -6.70 8.69
CA LYS A 180 0.57 -6.55 7.57
C LYS A 180 0.93 -7.90 6.94
N GLN A 181 0.99 -8.96 7.74
CA GLN A 181 1.30 -10.31 7.25
C GLN A 181 0.27 -10.86 6.24
N GLN A 182 -0.94 -10.29 6.22
CA GLN A 182 -1.98 -10.67 5.26
C GLN A 182 -1.66 -10.21 3.83
N TYR A 183 -0.76 -9.24 3.64
CA TYR A 183 -0.54 -8.56 2.36
C TYR A 183 0.88 -8.78 1.81
N ARG A 184 0.98 -9.02 0.50
CA ARG A 184 2.23 -8.97 -0.29
C ARG A 184 2.04 -8.08 -1.50
N PHE A 185 3.06 -7.32 -1.85
CA PHE A 185 3.02 -6.43 -3.02
C PHE A 185 3.98 -6.93 -4.08
N GLN A 186 3.47 -7.05 -5.29
CA GLN A 186 4.23 -7.40 -6.48
C GLN A 186 4.18 -6.24 -7.46
N ALA A 187 5.34 -5.74 -7.88
CA ALA A 187 5.39 -4.68 -8.87
C ALA A 187 5.01 -5.22 -10.26
N THR A 188 4.16 -4.50 -10.98
CA THR A 188 3.74 -4.83 -12.34
C THR A 188 4.19 -3.79 -13.36
N ASN A 189 4.01 -2.50 -13.04
CA ASN A 189 4.41 -1.38 -13.87
C ASN A 189 5.37 -0.49 -13.05
N PRO A 190 6.45 0.07 -13.63
CA PRO A 190 6.92 -0.05 -15.02
C PRO A 190 7.56 -1.40 -15.41
N ASN A 191 8.20 -2.08 -14.46
CA ASN A 191 8.93 -3.32 -14.74
C ASN A 191 8.37 -4.46 -13.85
N PRO A 192 7.70 -5.47 -14.43
CA PRO A 192 7.04 -6.51 -13.66
C PRO A 192 8.06 -7.41 -12.96
N GLN A 193 7.93 -7.54 -11.64
CA GLN A 193 8.75 -8.48 -10.88
C GLN A 193 8.06 -9.83 -10.77
N THR A 194 8.52 -10.78 -11.58
CA THR A 194 7.93 -12.12 -11.65
C THR A 194 8.80 -13.20 -11.00
N LYS A 195 10.06 -12.89 -10.68
CA LYS A 195 11.05 -13.86 -10.18
C LYS A 195 11.88 -13.31 -9.04
N GLY A 196 12.32 -14.20 -8.17
CA GLY A 196 13.16 -13.89 -7.02
C GLY A 196 12.38 -13.69 -5.72
N ARG A 197 13.10 -13.75 -4.60
CA ARG A 197 12.52 -13.66 -3.24
C ARG A 197 11.72 -12.37 -3.01
N TYR A 198 12.15 -11.26 -3.60
CA TYR A 198 11.56 -9.94 -3.41
C TYR A 198 10.49 -9.57 -4.45
N ALA A 199 10.16 -10.49 -5.37
CA ALA A 199 9.10 -10.28 -6.36
C ALA A 199 7.74 -9.99 -5.71
N CYS A 200 7.43 -10.69 -4.62
CA CYS A 200 6.23 -10.49 -3.80
C CYS A 200 6.60 -10.12 -2.35
N ALA A 201 7.39 -9.06 -2.18
CA ALA A 201 7.86 -8.65 -0.86
C ALA A 201 6.70 -8.21 0.06
N PRO A 202 6.77 -8.49 1.38
CA PRO A 202 5.77 -7.98 2.32
C PRO A 202 5.79 -6.46 2.41
N ILE A 203 4.73 -5.92 3.02
CA ILE A 203 4.75 -4.56 3.58
C ILE A 203 5.91 -4.45 4.56
N GLY A 204 6.69 -3.38 4.48
CA GLY A 204 7.82 -3.13 5.37
C GLY A 204 9.19 -3.61 4.88
N ALA A 205 9.26 -4.47 3.86
CA ALA A 205 10.54 -4.99 3.38
C ALA A 205 11.35 -3.94 2.62
N SER A 206 12.68 -4.03 2.69
CA SER A 206 13.58 -3.11 2.00
C SER A 206 13.37 -3.15 0.48
N THR A 207 13.27 -1.96 -0.12
CA THR A 207 13.18 -1.78 -1.58
C THR A 207 14.54 -1.85 -2.26
N THR A 208 15.65 -1.88 -1.53
CA THR A 208 17.00 -1.96 -2.10
C THR A 208 17.26 -3.30 -2.79
N PHE A 209 16.63 -4.38 -2.32
CA PHE A 209 16.77 -5.72 -2.91
C PHE A 209 15.79 -6.01 -4.05
N MET A 210 15.00 -5.01 -4.41
CA MET A 210 14.04 -5.08 -5.51
C MET A 210 14.82 -4.95 -6.83
N SER A 211 14.41 -5.68 -7.88
CA SER A 211 15.10 -5.67 -9.19
C SER A 211 15.35 -4.25 -9.72
N ALA A 212 16.44 -4.04 -10.47
CA ALA A 212 16.72 -2.75 -11.10
C ALA A 212 15.67 -2.36 -12.16
N GLY A 213 15.61 -1.07 -12.50
CA GLY A 213 14.72 -0.56 -13.56
C GLY A 213 13.25 -0.47 -13.15
N GLN A 214 12.96 -0.34 -11.85
CA GLN A 214 11.60 -0.16 -11.33
C GLN A 214 11.07 1.26 -11.50
N VAL A 215 11.91 2.16 -12.01
CA VAL A 215 11.57 3.53 -12.36
C VAL A 215 12.40 3.87 -13.59
N TYR A 216 11.78 4.52 -14.56
CA TYR A 216 12.49 5.16 -15.66
C TYR A 216 11.82 6.51 -15.97
N PRO A 217 12.59 7.54 -16.37
CA PRO A 217 12.07 8.91 -16.47
C PRO A 217 10.98 9.06 -17.54
N ALA A 218 10.15 10.11 -17.39
CA ALA A 218 9.08 10.56 -18.29
C ALA A 218 7.83 9.67 -18.43
N ILE A 219 7.97 8.35 -18.46
CA ILE A 219 6.82 7.42 -18.64
C ILE A 219 6.70 6.42 -17.48
N GLY A 220 7.80 6.07 -16.82
CA GLY A 220 7.87 5.07 -15.75
C GLY A 220 7.84 5.63 -14.33
N GLU A 221 7.35 6.85 -14.13
CA GLU A 221 7.20 7.47 -12.80
C GLU A 221 5.96 6.95 -12.06
N ASP A 222 5.05 6.35 -12.82
CA ASP A 222 3.78 5.80 -12.38
C ASP A 222 3.91 4.30 -12.08
N MET A 223 3.59 3.92 -10.85
CA MET A 223 3.84 2.58 -10.33
C MET A 223 2.57 1.76 -10.20
N GLY A 224 2.61 0.54 -10.73
CA GLY A 224 1.54 -0.45 -10.63
C GLY A 224 1.95 -1.60 -9.72
N TYR A 225 1.03 -2.03 -8.86
CA TYR A 225 1.23 -3.16 -7.96
C TYR A 225 0.05 -4.12 -8.01
N LEU A 226 0.34 -5.42 -8.06
CA LEU A 226 -0.59 -6.47 -7.69
C LEU A 226 -0.49 -6.70 -6.19
N VAL A 227 -1.64 -6.63 -5.52
CA VAL A 227 -1.76 -6.86 -4.09
C VAL A 227 -2.29 -8.26 -3.84
N TRP A 228 -1.42 -9.11 -3.29
CA TRP A 228 -1.79 -10.45 -2.88
C TRP A 228 -2.28 -10.43 -1.44
N ARG A 229 -3.47 -10.98 -1.23
CA ARG A 229 -4.07 -11.15 0.09
C ARG A 229 -4.07 -12.62 0.49
N LYS A 230 -3.49 -12.95 1.64
CA LYS A 230 -3.57 -14.30 2.21
C LYS A 230 -4.98 -14.55 2.77
N ARG A 231 -5.59 -15.64 2.33
CA ARG A 231 -6.85 -16.16 2.86
C ARG A 231 -6.60 -17.54 3.45
N ASN A 232 -7.06 -17.76 4.67
CA ASN A 232 -7.16 -19.10 5.24
C ASN A 232 -8.56 -19.61 4.93
N CYS A 233 -8.68 -20.87 4.52
CA CYS A 233 -9.97 -21.49 4.24
C CYS A 233 -10.10 -22.80 4.99
N CYS A 234 -11.33 -23.09 5.39
CA CYS A 234 -11.76 -24.35 5.96
C CYS A 234 -12.40 -25.18 4.84
N ALA A 235 -11.80 -26.32 4.51
CA ALA A 235 -12.53 -27.39 3.83
C ALA A 235 -13.32 -28.13 4.91
N LEU A 236 -14.64 -28.18 4.77
CA LEU A 236 -15.50 -29.02 5.61
C LEU A 236 -15.41 -30.48 5.15
#